data_AF-A0A383AH09-F1
#
_entry.id   AF-A0A383AH09-F1
#
_cell.length_a   1.000
_cell.length_b   1.000
_cell.length_c   1.000
_cell.angle_alpha   90.00
_cell.angle_beta   90.00
_cell.angle_gamma   90.00
#
_symmetry.space_group_name_H-M   'P 1'
#
loop_
_entity.id
_entity.type
_entity.pdbx_description
1 polymer ?
#
loop_
_entity_poly.entity_id
_entity_poly.type
_entity_poly.pdbx_seq_one_letter_code
_entity_poly.pdbx_strand_id
1 'polypeptide(L)'
;YKVFTEAYSQVAGLCRTVRGPSMSALPGKVLVDGITEVAGEKVFVLKFLQGRDPKWANRVFFAKYDPKATWLSDLQPAFGEERFFFEAAVEEALSESARKG
;
A
#
# COMPACT_ATOMS: atom_id res chain seq x y z
N TYR A 1 -7.43 -9.10 -0.44
CA TYR A 1 -8.16 -8.52 -1.59
C TYR A 1 -9.30 -9.43 -2.05
N LYS A 2 -9.04 -10.68 -2.51
CA LYS A 2 -10.07 -11.63 -2.97
C LYS A 2 -11.31 -11.73 -2.06
N VAL A 3 -11.10 -12.02 -0.77
CA VAL A 3 -12.19 -12.13 0.23
C VAL A 3 -13.01 -10.84 0.31
N PHE A 4 -12.35 -9.67 0.30
CA PHE A 4 -13.04 -8.38 0.29
C PHE A 4 -13.90 -8.23 -0.96
N THR A 5 -13.35 -8.49 -2.15
CA THR A 5 -14.07 -8.37 -3.43
C THR A 5 -15.28 -9.29 -3.49
N GLU A 6 -15.14 -10.54 -3.06
CA GLU A 6 -16.23 -11.53 -3.03
C GLU A 6 -17.34 -11.13 -2.05
N ALA A 7 -17.00 -10.64 -0.86
CA ALA A 7 -17.99 -10.14 0.09
C ALA A 7 -18.68 -8.87 -0.44
N TYR A 8 -17.90 -7.95 -1.01
CA TYR A 8 -18.39 -6.68 -1.53
C TYR A 8 -19.33 -6.84 -2.73
N SER A 9 -19.14 -7.89 -3.55
CA SER A 9 -20.06 -8.21 -4.65
C SER A 9 -21.42 -8.73 -4.19
N GLN A 10 -21.52 -9.26 -2.96
CA GLN A 10 -22.75 -9.86 -2.42
C GLN A 10 -23.67 -8.86 -1.71
N VAL A 11 -23.25 -7.60 -1.55
CA VAL A 11 -24.06 -6.56 -0.91
C VAL A 11 -24.64 -5.57 -1.93
N ALA A 12 -25.80 -4.98 -1.60
CA ALA A 12 -26.44 -3.96 -2.40
C ALA A 12 -25.55 -2.71 -2.55
N GLY A 13 -25.71 -1.97 -3.65
CA GLY A 13 -24.89 -0.79 -3.94
C GLY A 13 -24.92 0.30 -2.86
N LEU A 14 -26.03 0.45 -2.14
CA LEU A 14 -26.15 1.39 -1.02
C LEU A 14 -25.28 1.01 0.19
N CYS A 15 -24.91 -0.26 0.32
CA CYS A 15 -24.06 -0.78 1.39
C CYS A 15 -22.55 -0.70 1.06
N ARG A 16 -22.20 -0.26 -0.15
CA ARG A 16 -20.83 -0.29 -0.70
C ARG A 16 -20.06 1.00 -0.39
N THR A 17 -19.86 1.28 0.90
CA THR A 17 -19.17 2.50 1.36
C THR A 17 -17.67 2.29 1.67
N VAL A 18 -17.29 1.07 2.07
CA VAL A 18 -15.89 0.68 2.32
C VAL A 18 -15.11 0.49 1.02
N ARG A 19 -13.82 0.84 1.00
CA ARG A 19 -13.03 0.90 -0.25
C ARG A 19 -12.03 -0.22 -0.47
N GLY A 20 -11.76 -1.04 0.54
CA GLY A 20 -10.85 -2.17 0.43
C GLY A 20 -10.09 -2.46 1.71
N PRO A 21 -9.25 -3.49 1.72
CA PRO A 21 -8.33 -3.79 2.81
C PRO A 21 -7.31 -2.65 2.96
N SER A 22 -7.11 -2.17 4.17
CA SER A 22 -6.10 -1.14 4.45
C SER A 22 -5.28 -1.51 5.68
N MET A 23 -4.03 -1.06 5.71
CA MET A 23 -3.12 -1.21 6.84
C MET A 23 -2.55 0.14 7.27
N SER A 24 -2.33 0.30 8.56
CA SER A 24 -1.50 1.38 9.10
C SER A 24 -0.06 0.89 9.18
N ALA A 25 0.87 1.71 8.71
CA ALA A 25 2.30 1.43 8.73
C ALA A 25 3.07 2.72 9.03
N LEU A 26 4.38 2.59 9.26
CA LEU A 26 5.26 3.72 9.57
C LEU A 26 5.19 4.89 8.56
N PRO A 27 5.17 4.68 7.23
CA PRO A 27 5.02 5.79 6.28
C PRO A 27 3.60 6.39 6.23
N GLY A 28 2.58 5.68 6.72
CA GLY A 28 1.19 6.11 6.63
C GLY A 28 0.17 4.96 6.55
N LYS A 29 -1.07 5.30 6.20
CA LYS A 29 -2.14 4.30 5.95
C LYS A 29 -2.22 3.98 4.48
N VAL A 30 -2.08 2.71 4.14
CA VAL A 30 -2.06 2.21 2.77
C VAL A 30 -3.27 1.31 2.53
N LEU A 31 -3.96 1.55 1.43
CA LEU A 31 -5.04 0.71 0.89
C LEU A 31 -4.45 -0.26 -0.14
N VAL A 32 -4.87 -1.52 -0.08
CA VAL A 32 -4.75 -2.45 -1.21
C VAL A 32 -5.93 -2.22 -2.14
N ASP A 33 -5.68 -1.43 -3.19
CA ASP A 33 -6.70 -1.02 -4.16
C ASP A 33 -7.00 -2.14 -5.16
N GLY A 34 -6.01 -3.01 -5.41
CA GLY A 34 -6.17 -4.12 -6.35
C GLY A 34 -4.99 -5.06 -6.43
N ILE A 35 -5.18 -6.11 -7.22
CA ILE A 35 -4.13 -6.98 -7.76
C ILE A 35 -4.39 -7.02 -9.25
N THR A 36 -3.37 -6.72 -10.06
CA THR A 36 -3.50 -6.69 -11.53
C THR A 36 -2.21 -7.16 -12.19
N GLU A 37 -2.22 -7.26 -13.51
CA GLU A 37 -1.04 -7.49 -14.33
C GLU A 37 -0.77 -6.23 -15.16
N VAL A 38 0.48 -5.75 -15.14
CA VAL A 38 0.95 -4.62 -15.93
C VAL A 38 2.22 -5.05 -16.64
N ALA A 39 2.25 -4.95 -17.98
CA ALA A 39 3.39 -5.36 -18.80
C ALA A 39 3.89 -6.81 -18.49
N GLY A 40 2.97 -7.73 -18.21
CA GLY A 40 3.31 -9.13 -17.87
C GLY A 40 3.75 -9.37 -16.42
N GLU A 41 3.84 -8.31 -15.60
CA GLU A 41 4.18 -8.42 -14.19
C GLU A 41 2.91 -8.35 -13.33
N LYS A 42 2.70 -9.38 -12.51
CA LYS A 42 1.62 -9.37 -11.50
C LYS A 42 2.02 -8.48 -10.33
N VAL A 43 1.19 -7.50 -10.02
CA VAL A 43 1.47 -6.45 -9.03
C VAL A 43 0.32 -6.24 -8.06
N PHE A 44 0.66 -5.81 -6.85
CA PHE A 44 -0.28 -5.12 -5.97
C PHE A 44 -0.43 -3.68 -6.43
N VAL A 45 -1.68 -3.20 -6.49
CA VAL A 45 -2.00 -1.78 -6.64
C VAL A 45 -2.29 -1.21 -5.27
N LEU A 46 -1.49 -0.24 -4.85
CA LEU A 46 -1.52 0.31 -3.50
C LEU A 46 -1.78 1.82 -3.57
N LYS A 47 -2.46 2.35 -2.57
CA LYS A 47 -2.78 3.78 -2.48
C LYS A 47 -2.61 4.29 -1.07
N PHE A 48 -1.87 5.38 -0.91
CA PHE A 48 -1.82 6.07 0.38
C PHE A 48 -3.15 6.80 0.64
N LEU A 49 -3.79 6.47 1.76
CA LEU A 49 -4.97 7.20 2.25
C LEU A 49 -4.55 8.43 3.07
N GLN A 50 -3.46 8.29 3.81
CA GLN A 50 -2.77 9.35 4.55
C GLN A 50 -1.30 8.96 4.68
N GLY A 51 -0.40 9.93 4.69
CA GLY A 51 1.05 9.72 4.80
C GLY A 51 1.69 10.75 5.73
N ARG A 52 2.97 10.52 6.07
CA ARG A 52 3.78 11.51 6.81
C ARG A 52 3.96 12.81 6.03
N ASP A 53 4.10 12.71 4.71
CA ASP A 53 3.96 13.84 3.81
C ASP A 53 2.50 13.90 3.31
N PRO A 54 1.77 15.01 3.56
CA PRO A 54 0.41 15.21 3.07
C PRO A 54 0.27 15.06 1.55
N LYS A 55 1.34 15.31 0.77
CA LYS A 55 1.35 15.15 -0.69
C LYS A 55 1.18 13.71 -1.15
N TRP A 56 1.32 12.73 -0.24
CA TRP A 56 1.13 11.32 -0.57
C TRP A 56 -0.34 10.90 -0.53
N ALA A 57 -1.25 11.74 -0.02
CA ALA A 57 -2.67 11.44 -0.01
C ALA A 57 -3.18 11.11 -1.43
N ASN A 58 -3.86 9.98 -1.57
CA ASN A 58 -4.34 9.39 -2.83
C ASN A 58 -3.24 9.02 -3.85
N ARG A 59 -1.96 9.07 -3.48
CA ARG A 59 -0.89 8.63 -4.37
C ARG A 59 -0.93 7.11 -4.53
N VAL A 60 -1.05 6.67 -5.78
CA VAL A 60 -0.99 5.26 -6.17
C VAL A 60 0.46 4.85 -6.40
N PHE A 61 0.79 3.62 -6.03
CA PHE A 61 2.07 2.97 -6.30
C PHE A 61 1.88 1.47 -6.47
N PHE A 62 2.91 0.81 -7.00
CA PHE A 62 2.88 -0.61 -7.32
C PHE A 62 3.97 -1.36 -6.56
N ALA A 63 3.63 -2.55 -6.11
CA ALA A 63 4.59 -3.49 -5.53
C ALA A 63 4.48 -4.83 -6.26
N LYS A 64 5.58 -5.57 -6.31
CA LYS A 64 5.58 -6.95 -6.83
C LYS A 64 4.55 -7.76 -6.05
N TYR A 65 3.79 -8.60 -6.75
CA TYR A 65 2.88 -9.51 -6.08
C TYR A 65 3.66 -10.61 -5.35
N ASP A 66 3.60 -10.61 -4.03
CA ASP A 66 4.11 -11.69 -3.18
C ASP A 66 2.96 -12.26 -2.31
N PRO A 67 2.55 -13.52 -2.51
CA PRO A 67 1.49 -14.14 -1.70
C PRO A 67 1.91 -14.41 -0.24
N LYS A 68 3.20 -14.32 0.10
CA LYS A 68 3.73 -14.50 1.46
C LYS A 68 3.95 -13.19 2.21
N ALA A 69 3.94 -12.05 1.52
CA ALA A 69 4.08 -10.75 2.15
C ALA A 69 2.90 -10.48 3.09
N THR A 70 3.21 -10.12 4.34
CA THR A 70 2.20 -9.84 5.37
C THR A 70 2.19 -8.35 5.73
N TRP A 71 3.36 -7.71 5.70
CA TRP A 71 3.57 -6.32 6.10
C TRP A 71 3.99 -5.45 4.92
N LEU A 72 3.81 -4.12 5.04
CA LEU A 72 4.26 -3.16 4.04
C LEU A 72 5.78 -3.25 3.79
N SER A 73 6.55 -3.56 4.83
CA SER A 73 8.01 -3.75 4.77
C SER A 73 8.46 -5.00 4.03
N ASP A 74 7.56 -5.97 3.84
CA ASP A 74 7.86 -7.19 3.09
C ASP A 74 7.74 -6.96 1.57
N LEU A 75 7.12 -5.84 1.17
CA LEU A 75 6.88 -5.54 -0.23
C LEU A 75 8.13 -5.03 -0.92
N GLN A 76 8.24 -5.36 -2.21
CA GLN A 76 9.28 -4.85 -3.10
C GLN A 76 8.66 -3.98 -4.19
N PRO A 77 9.31 -2.90 -4.62
CA PRO A 77 8.85 -2.10 -5.75
C PRO A 77 8.71 -2.94 -7.02
N ALA A 78 7.64 -2.69 -7.78
CA ALA A 78 7.42 -3.33 -9.08
C ALA A 78 8.30 -2.71 -10.18
N PHE A 79 8.31 -3.31 -11.37
CA PHE A 79 8.88 -2.70 -12.59
C PHE A 79 10.40 -2.43 -12.55
N GLY A 80 11.12 -3.16 -11.70
CA GLY A 80 12.57 -3.01 -11.58
C GLY A 80 13.03 -1.77 -10.80
N GLU A 81 12.11 -1.06 -10.14
CA GLU A 81 12.45 0.04 -9.25
C GLU A 81 13.23 -0.45 -8.02
N GLU A 82 14.20 0.34 -7.56
CA GLU A 82 15.05 -0.05 -6.43
C GLU A 82 14.42 0.26 -5.07
N ARG A 83 13.53 1.26 -5.00
CA ARG A 83 12.94 1.76 -3.76
C ARG A 83 11.57 2.38 -3.96
N PHE A 84 10.73 2.35 -2.93
CA PHE A 84 9.50 3.13 -2.90
C PHE A 84 9.79 4.62 -2.68
N PHE A 85 8.90 5.47 -3.21
CA PHE A 85 9.01 6.93 -3.10
C PHE A 85 9.00 7.46 -1.65
N PHE A 86 8.54 6.66 -0.68
CA PHE A 86 8.41 7.06 0.73
C PHE A 86 9.57 6.59 1.62
N GLU A 87 10.46 5.73 1.13
CA GLU A 87 11.50 5.08 1.96
C GLU A 87 12.46 6.09 2.60
N ALA A 88 12.95 7.07 1.84
CA ALA A 88 13.88 8.08 2.37
C ALA A 88 13.30 8.85 3.57
N ALA A 89 12.01 9.18 3.53
CA ALA A 89 11.33 9.86 4.63
C ALA A 89 11.08 8.93 5.83
N VAL A 90 10.98 7.61 5.61
CA VAL A 90 10.93 6.61 6.68
C VAL A 90 12.28 6.50 7.38
N GLU A 91 13.37 6.40 6.60
CA GLU A 91 14.75 6.34 7.10
C GLU A 91 15.11 7.58 7.92
N GLU A 92 14.81 8.77 7.40
CA GLU A 92 15.03 10.03 8.09
C GLU A 92 14.36 10.02 9.47
N ALA A 93 13.08 9.67 9.50
CA ALA A 93 12.33 9.62 10.75
C ALA A 93 12.81 8.58 11.76
N LEU A 94 13.26 7.42 11.29
CA LEU A 94 13.88 6.41 12.15
C LEU A 94 15.20 6.94 12.72
N SER A 95 16.00 7.63 11.92
CA SER A 95 17.25 8.26 12.37
C SER A 95 17.02 9.36 13.42
N GLU A 96 15.98 10.18 13.25
CA GLU A 96 15.61 11.20 14.24
C GLU A 96 15.15 10.59 15.56
N SER A 97 14.40 9.49 15.49
CA SER A 97 13.90 8.78 16.67
C SER A 97 15.05 8.16 17.46
N ALA A 98 16.05 7.62 16.77
CA ALA A 98 17.26 7.06 17.38
C ALA A 98 18.18 8.12 18.02
N ARG A 99 18.15 9.37 17.53
CA ARG A 99 18.91 10.49 18.13
C ARG A 99 18.25 11.09 19.38
N LYS A 100 16.95 10.85 19.56
CA LYS A 100 16.14 11.42 20.65
C LYS A 100 15.96 10.48 21.84
N GLY A 101 16.31 9.19 21.69
CA GLY A 101 16.29 8.18 22.75
C GLY A 101 17.68 7.95 23.32
#